data_AF-A0A7Y2MYH7-F1
#
_entry.id   AF-A0A7Y2MYH7-F1
#
_cell.length_a   1.000
_cell.length_b   1.000
_cell.length_c   1.000
_cell.angle_alpha   90.00
_cell.angle_beta   90.00
_cell.angle_gamma   90.00
#
_symmetry.space_group_name_H-M   'P 1'
#
loop_
_entity.id
_entity.type
_entity.pdbx_description
1 polymer ?
#
loop_
_entity_poly.entity_id
_entity_poly.type
_entity_poly.pdbx_seq_one_letter_code
_entity_poly.pdbx_strand_id
1 'polypeptide(L)'
;MTGPLPGWLAPLTRPAARLYARAVDRRNRRFDARRDVHRAAVPVVSIGNITAGGVGKTPFVAWLAERLIDDGHRPVIVMRGYGARRGTGSDEAAEFAGRLPAVPVLVDPDRVASLARFLPDHPEIDVALMDDGFQHRRLHRDVDLVLIDAMRPGLGDRLLPAGRLREPAANLRRADAVVVTRADRVDRALEAAIADAHGVTPLAWCAHRWRGLEIIDAEGVRREPVAWLEGRAVVTRFGVGN
;
A
#
# COMPACT_ATOMS: atom_id res chain seq x y z
N MET A 1 -10.73 -14.05 -14.82
CA MET A 1 -11.57 -13.04 -14.13
C MET A 1 -11.53 -11.74 -14.92
N THR A 2 -12.67 -11.07 -15.06
CA THR A 2 -12.81 -9.79 -15.77
C THR A 2 -12.08 -8.69 -15.01
N GLY A 3 -11.32 -7.84 -15.71
CA GLY A 3 -10.74 -6.64 -15.13
C GLY A 3 -11.80 -5.68 -14.57
N PRO A 4 -11.42 -4.51 -14.02
CA PRO A 4 -12.35 -3.55 -13.42
C PRO A 4 -13.37 -2.95 -14.41
N LEU A 5 -13.27 -3.27 -15.70
CA LEU A 5 -14.15 -2.76 -16.75
C LEU A 5 -15.36 -3.69 -16.98
N PRO A 6 -16.53 -3.12 -17.34
CA PRO A 6 -17.71 -3.89 -17.75
C PRO A 6 -17.40 -4.94 -18.82
N GLY A 7 -18.05 -6.11 -18.72
CA GLY A 7 -17.79 -7.27 -19.59
C GLY A 7 -17.95 -7.00 -21.09
N TRP A 8 -18.79 -6.05 -21.49
CA TRP A 8 -18.99 -5.66 -22.88
C TRP A 8 -17.79 -4.92 -23.50
N LEU A 9 -16.88 -4.38 -22.69
CA LEU A 9 -15.60 -3.78 -23.14
C LEU A 9 -14.46 -4.80 -23.23
N ALA A 10 -14.68 -6.07 -22.85
CA ALA A 10 -13.70 -7.14 -22.86
C ALA A 10 -12.84 -7.23 -24.15
N PRO A 11 -13.38 -7.12 -25.39
CA PRO A 11 -12.55 -7.22 -26.59
C PRO A 11 -11.51 -6.09 -26.71
N LEU A 12 -11.81 -4.89 -26.20
CA LEU A 12 -10.90 -3.74 -26.23
C LEU A 12 -9.87 -3.76 -25.09
N THR A 13 -10.15 -4.49 -24.00
CA THR A 13 -9.24 -4.53 -22.85
C THR A 13 -7.90 -5.21 -23.14
N ARG A 14 -7.87 -6.25 -24.00
CA ARG A 14 -6.64 -6.99 -24.33
C ARG A 14 -5.61 -6.15 -25.10
N PRO A 15 -5.95 -5.46 -26.20
CA PRO A 15 -5.00 -4.59 -26.88
C PRO A 15 -4.59 -3.40 -25.99
N ALA A 16 -5.52 -2.82 -25.22
CA ALA A 16 -5.22 -1.76 -24.26
C ALA A 16 -4.20 -2.22 -23.19
N ALA A 17 -4.37 -3.43 -22.65
CA ALA A 17 -3.44 -4.00 -21.67
C ALA A 17 -2.04 -4.26 -22.27
N ARG A 18 -1.94 -4.63 -23.55
CA ARG A 18 -0.64 -4.75 -24.23
C ARG A 18 0.04 -3.39 -24.42
N LEU A 19 -0.70 -2.36 -24.76
CA LEU A 19 -0.16 -1.00 -24.86
C LEU A 19 0.30 -0.50 -23.49
N TYR A 20 -0.51 -0.73 -22.46
CA TYR A 20 -0.18 -0.43 -21.07
C TYR A 20 1.08 -1.16 -20.61
N ALA A 21 1.20 -2.46 -20.90
CA ALA A 21 2.39 -3.27 -20.61
C ALA A 21 3.65 -2.64 -21.21
N ARG A 22 3.62 -2.25 -22.48
CA ARG A 22 4.75 -1.60 -23.14
C ARG A 22 5.12 -0.26 -22.51
N ALA A 23 4.13 0.53 -22.08
CA ALA A 23 4.36 1.79 -21.40
C ALA A 23 5.02 1.56 -20.03
N VAL A 24 4.52 0.59 -19.26
CA VAL A 24 5.08 0.17 -17.97
C VAL A 24 6.52 -0.34 -18.14
N ASP A 25 6.78 -1.21 -19.11
CA ASP A 25 8.12 -1.75 -19.37
C ASP A 25 9.11 -0.66 -19.76
N ARG A 26 8.72 0.26 -20.65
CA ARG A 26 9.57 1.40 -21.03
C ARG A 26 9.90 2.28 -19.82
N ARG A 27 8.90 2.57 -18.99
CA ARG A 27 9.08 3.33 -17.75
C ARG A 27 10.05 2.60 -16.80
N ASN A 28 9.87 1.29 -16.64
CA ASN A 28 10.70 0.49 -15.75
C ASN A 28 12.16 0.44 -16.21
N ARG A 29 12.42 0.20 -17.49
CA ARG A 29 13.78 0.20 -18.04
C ARG A 29 14.52 1.52 -17.82
N ARG A 30 13.81 2.66 -17.90
CA ARG A 30 14.39 3.98 -17.59
C ARG A 30 14.87 4.04 -16.13
N PHE A 31 14.08 3.55 -15.19
CA PHE A 31 14.44 3.54 -13.77
C PHE A 31 15.45 2.43 -13.41
N ASP A 32 15.44 1.29 -14.12
CA ASP A 32 16.47 0.25 -13.97
C ASP A 32 17.85 0.80 -14.34
N ALA A 33 17.91 1.71 -15.33
CA ALA A 33 19.10 2.47 -15.67
C ALA A 33 19.41 3.65 -14.70
N ARG A 34 18.75 3.71 -13.54
CA ARG A 34 18.86 4.76 -12.50
C ARG A 34 18.67 6.20 -13.00
N ARG A 35 17.95 6.38 -14.11
CA ARG A 35 17.66 7.73 -14.62
C ARG A 35 16.56 8.37 -13.79
N ASP A 36 16.79 9.58 -13.30
CA ASP A 36 15.81 10.38 -12.53
C ASP A 36 15.38 9.71 -11.22
N VAL A 37 16.34 9.06 -10.55
CA VAL A 37 16.19 8.50 -9.19
C VAL A 37 16.93 9.40 -8.21
N HIS A 38 16.22 9.91 -7.22
CA HIS A 38 16.72 10.87 -6.23
C HIS A 38 16.76 10.22 -4.85
N ARG A 39 17.84 10.40 -4.11
CA ARG A 39 17.94 9.96 -2.70
C ARG A 39 17.47 11.07 -1.76
N ALA A 40 16.71 10.72 -0.74
CA ALA A 40 16.40 11.61 0.38
C ALA A 40 17.59 11.66 1.36
N ALA A 41 17.56 12.64 2.27
CA ALA A 41 18.56 12.77 3.34
C ALA A 41 18.43 11.69 4.44
N VAL A 42 17.26 11.04 4.51
CA VAL A 42 16.97 9.93 5.43
C VAL A 42 16.69 8.64 4.67
N PRO A 43 16.90 7.45 5.27
CA PRO A 43 16.47 6.18 4.69
C PRO A 43 14.98 6.16 4.34
N VAL A 44 14.66 5.57 3.19
CA VAL A 44 13.27 5.46 2.70
C VAL A 44 12.84 4.00 2.68
N VAL A 45 11.78 3.67 3.41
CA VAL A 45 11.09 2.37 3.34
C VAL A 45 9.85 2.52 2.47
N SER A 46 9.85 1.88 1.31
CA SER A 46 8.71 1.80 0.40
C SER A 46 7.77 0.68 0.82
N ILE A 47 6.48 0.99 0.93
CA ILE A 47 5.41 0.01 1.15
C ILE A 47 4.46 0.14 -0.03
N GLY A 48 4.39 -0.90 -0.85
CA GLY A 48 3.52 -0.88 -2.03
C GLY A 48 2.87 -2.21 -2.31
N ASN A 49 2.25 -2.29 -3.49
CA ASN A 49 1.57 -3.47 -3.97
C ASN A 49 1.70 -3.59 -5.48
N ILE A 50 1.42 -4.77 -6.03
CA ILE A 50 1.49 -5.01 -7.47
C ILE A 50 0.11 -5.06 -8.15
N THR A 51 -0.96 -5.16 -7.37
CA THR A 51 -2.35 -5.26 -7.83
C THR A 51 -3.14 -3.98 -7.52
N ALA A 52 -4.17 -3.70 -8.30
CA ALA A 52 -5.12 -2.62 -8.02
C ALA A 52 -6.18 -3.12 -7.03
N GLY A 53 -6.27 -2.47 -5.87
CA GLY A 53 -7.24 -2.76 -4.81
C GLY A 53 -6.60 -2.64 -3.42
N GLY A 54 -7.42 -2.73 -2.38
CA GLY A 54 -6.96 -2.65 -1.01
C GLY A 54 -6.26 -3.93 -0.58
N VAL A 55 -4.96 -3.87 -0.31
CA VAL A 55 -4.14 -5.01 0.15
C VAL A 55 -3.76 -4.93 1.63
N GLY A 56 -4.49 -4.14 2.43
CA GLY A 56 -4.15 -3.93 3.84
C GLY A 56 -2.92 -3.04 4.07
N LYS A 57 -2.62 -2.15 3.13
CA LYS A 57 -1.46 -1.25 3.17
C LYS A 57 -1.52 -0.23 4.31
N THR A 58 -2.64 0.51 4.44
CA THR A 58 -2.80 1.50 5.51
C THR A 58 -2.57 0.94 6.91
N PRO A 59 -3.18 -0.19 7.34
CA PRO A 59 -2.88 -0.76 8.64
C PRO A 59 -1.43 -1.27 8.76
N PHE A 60 -0.82 -1.75 7.68
CA PHE A 60 0.59 -2.19 7.70
C PHE A 60 1.56 -1.00 7.87
N VAL A 61 1.36 0.09 7.14
CA VAL A 61 2.16 1.31 7.29
C VAL A 61 2.01 1.88 8.69
N ALA A 62 0.79 1.88 9.23
CA ALA A 62 0.55 2.35 10.59
C ALA A 62 1.28 1.48 11.63
N TRP A 63 1.18 0.15 11.50
CA TRP A 63 1.89 -0.79 12.37
C TRP A 63 3.42 -0.62 12.28
N LEU A 64 3.95 -0.41 11.08
CA LEU A 64 5.39 -0.22 10.89
C LEU A 64 5.87 1.10 11.51
N ALA A 65 5.07 2.16 11.39
CA ALA A 65 5.35 3.44 12.04
C ALA A 65 5.34 3.31 13.57
N GLU A 66 4.33 2.65 14.15
CA GLU A 66 4.28 2.33 15.58
C GLU A 66 5.53 1.59 16.01
N ARG A 67 5.93 0.54 15.27
CA ARG A 67 7.12 -0.25 15.59
C ARG A 67 8.40 0.58 15.55
N LEU A 68 8.57 1.44 14.54
CA LEU A 68 9.73 2.32 14.44
C LEU A 68 9.80 3.30 15.61
N ILE A 69 8.66 3.84 16.05
CA ILE A 69 8.58 4.71 17.23
C ILE A 69 8.98 3.94 18.49
N ASP A 70 8.47 2.72 18.66
CA ASP A 70 8.83 1.86 19.80
C ASP A 70 10.33 1.54 19.81
N ASP A 71 10.95 1.44 18.63
CA ASP A 71 12.39 1.24 18.46
C ASP A 71 13.21 2.55 18.57
N GLY A 72 12.55 3.69 18.86
CA GLY A 72 13.19 4.99 19.11
C GLY A 72 13.38 5.89 17.89
N HIS A 73 12.88 5.48 16.73
CA HIS A 73 12.92 6.27 15.49
C HIS A 73 11.79 7.29 15.41
N ARG A 74 11.94 8.27 14.51
CA ARG A 74 10.99 9.35 14.25
C ARG A 74 10.59 9.33 12.78
N PRO A 75 9.57 8.55 12.42
CA PRO A 75 9.16 8.39 11.04
C PRO A 75 8.39 9.59 10.50
N VAL A 76 8.46 9.80 9.18
CA VAL A 76 7.51 10.61 8.40
C VAL A 76 6.82 9.72 7.36
N ILE A 77 5.51 9.86 7.19
CA ILE A 77 4.77 9.14 6.14
C ILE A 77 4.66 10.04 4.92
N VAL A 78 4.97 9.49 3.74
CA VAL A 78 4.88 10.21 2.46
C VAL A 78 3.96 9.46 1.52
N MET A 79 2.93 10.15 1.04
CA MET A 79 1.92 9.59 0.16
C MET A 79 1.52 10.57 -0.94
N ARG A 80 0.84 10.04 -1.97
CA ARG A 80 0.39 10.84 -3.12
C ARG A 80 -0.89 11.64 -2.84
N GLY A 81 -1.78 11.14 -1.97
CA GLY A 81 -3.11 11.71 -1.73
C GLY A 81 -4.16 11.25 -2.73
N TYR A 82 -4.43 9.94 -2.82
CA TYR A 82 -5.53 9.44 -3.64
C TYR A 82 -6.87 9.81 -2.98
N GLY A 83 -7.90 10.16 -3.78
CA GLY A 83 -9.24 10.48 -3.25
C GLY A 83 -9.44 11.90 -2.72
N ALA A 84 -8.40 12.74 -2.67
CA ALA A 84 -8.58 14.17 -2.35
C ALA A 84 -9.42 14.85 -3.43
N ARG A 85 -10.71 15.08 -3.17
CA ARG A 85 -11.45 16.13 -3.89
C ARG A 85 -10.71 17.43 -3.58
N ARG A 86 -10.45 18.24 -4.60
CA ARG A 86 -9.72 19.51 -4.44
C ARG A 86 -10.30 20.29 -3.26
N GLY A 87 -9.52 20.44 -2.20
CA GLY A 87 -9.88 21.20 -0.99
C GLY A 87 -10.43 20.43 0.21
N THR A 88 -10.70 19.12 0.14
CA THR A 88 -11.32 18.38 1.27
C THR A 88 -10.37 17.49 2.08
N GLY A 89 -9.05 17.61 1.89
CA GLY A 89 -8.09 16.65 2.46
C GLY A 89 -8.18 15.28 1.79
N SER A 90 -7.21 14.40 2.09
CA SER A 90 -7.22 13.01 1.63
C SER A 90 -7.73 12.12 2.76
N ASP A 91 -8.77 11.31 2.51
CA ASP A 91 -9.32 10.37 3.49
C ASP A 91 -8.23 9.44 4.05
N GLU A 92 -7.29 9.00 3.21
CA GLU A 92 -6.13 8.20 3.62
C GLU A 92 -5.23 8.96 4.61
N ALA A 93 -4.98 10.25 4.36
CA ALA A 93 -4.17 11.08 5.25
C ALA A 93 -4.89 11.34 6.58
N ALA A 94 -6.20 11.56 6.56
CA ALA A 94 -7.01 11.68 7.78
C ALA A 94 -7.00 10.39 8.61
N GLU A 95 -7.03 9.21 7.95
CA GLU A 95 -6.89 7.92 8.62
C GLU A 95 -5.54 7.80 9.35
N PHE A 96 -4.43 8.20 8.70
CA PHE A 96 -3.12 8.21 9.35
C PHE A 96 -3.04 9.22 10.48
N ALA A 97 -3.52 10.46 10.28
CA ALA A 97 -3.50 11.49 11.32
C ALA A 97 -4.31 11.08 12.57
N GLY A 98 -5.43 10.39 12.39
CA GLY A 98 -6.24 9.88 13.50
C GLY A 98 -5.60 8.71 14.27
N ARG A 99 -4.79 7.89 13.59
CA ARG A 99 -4.10 6.73 14.20
C ARG A 99 -2.73 7.09 14.78
N LEU A 100 -2.03 8.01 14.12
CA LEU A 100 -0.65 8.39 14.40
C LEU A 100 -0.53 9.91 14.51
N PRO A 101 -1.15 10.54 15.52
CA PRO A 101 -1.19 12.00 15.63
C PRO A 101 0.20 12.65 15.78
N ALA A 102 1.20 11.88 16.24
CA ALA A 102 2.58 12.35 16.38
C ALA A 102 3.44 12.14 15.13
N VAL A 103 2.94 11.45 14.10
CA VAL A 103 3.71 11.13 12.88
C VAL A 103 3.31 12.12 11.78
N PRO A 104 4.24 12.93 11.26
CA PRO A 104 3.94 13.82 10.15
C PRO A 104 3.53 13.02 8.90
N VAL A 105 2.50 13.51 8.20
CA VAL A 105 1.97 12.90 6.97
C VAL A 105 2.07 13.91 5.82
N LEU A 106 2.97 13.65 4.88
CA LEU A 106 3.17 14.47 3.68
C LEU A 106 2.32 13.93 2.54
N VAL A 107 1.42 14.78 2.03
CA VAL A 107 0.52 14.46 0.92
C VAL A 107 0.91 15.28 -0.31
N ASP A 108 1.75 14.69 -1.17
CA ASP A 108 2.24 15.35 -2.39
C ASP A 108 2.49 14.32 -3.50
N PRO A 109 2.00 14.55 -4.74
CA PRO A 109 2.37 13.73 -5.88
C PRO A 109 3.87 13.68 -6.17
N ASP A 110 4.61 14.75 -5.89
CA ASP A 110 6.07 14.78 -5.95
C ASP A 110 6.68 14.53 -4.57
N ARG A 111 6.77 13.24 -4.25
CA ARG A 111 7.32 12.75 -2.97
C ARG A 111 8.76 13.21 -2.73
N VAL A 112 9.56 13.29 -3.80
CA VAL A 112 10.96 13.76 -3.74
C VAL A 112 10.99 15.22 -3.28
N ALA A 113 10.24 16.09 -3.96
CA ALA A 113 10.19 17.51 -3.62
C ALA A 113 9.57 17.77 -2.24
N SER A 114 8.57 16.98 -1.84
CA SER A 114 7.96 17.11 -0.51
C SER A 114 8.93 16.80 0.62
N LEU A 115 9.68 15.69 0.53
CA LEU A 115 10.70 15.33 1.51
C LEU A 115 11.85 16.34 1.53
N ALA A 116 12.32 16.76 0.35
CA ALA A 116 13.43 17.71 0.25
C ALA A 116 13.11 19.07 0.89
N ARG A 117 11.84 19.49 0.88
CA ARG A 117 11.38 20.72 1.56
C ARG A 117 11.14 20.51 3.06
N PHE A 118 10.67 19.32 3.45
CA PHE A 118 10.27 19.04 4.83
C PHE A 118 11.46 18.71 5.75
N LEU A 119 12.38 17.85 5.32
CA LEU A 119 13.47 17.36 6.17
C LEU A 119 14.40 18.45 6.74
N PRO A 120 14.73 19.55 6.04
CA PRO A 120 15.59 20.60 6.61
C PRO A 120 15.03 21.26 7.88
N ASP A 121 13.71 21.39 7.98
CA ASP A 121 13.04 22.01 9.13
C ASP A 121 12.71 21.00 10.23
N HIS A 122 12.94 19.71 9.97
CA HIS A 122 12.60 18.58 10.83
C HIS A 122 13.80 17.63 11.02
N PRO A 123 14.91 18.10 11.63
CA PRO A 123 16.13 17.31 11.79
C PRO A 123 15.95 16.09 12.71
N GLU A 124 14.88 16.07 13.51
CA GLU A 124 14.51 14.93 14.34
C GLU A 124 14.01 13.73 13.54
N ILE A 125 13.56 13.92 12.30
CA ILE A 125 13.02 12.85 11.46
C ILE A 125 14.18 12.07 10.86
N ASP A 126 14.17 10.75 11.05
CA ASP A 126 15.29 9.87 10.71
C ASP A 126 14.91 8.74 9.73
N VAL A 127 13.64 8.60 9.37
CA VAL A 127 13.17 7.59 8.40
C VAL A 127 11.89 8.04 7.69
N ALA A 128 11.80 7.76 6.39
CA ALA A 128 10.60 8.04 5.60
C ALA A 128 9.87 6.74 5.20
N LEU A 129 8.58 6.66 5.52
CA LEU A 129 7.68 5.58 5.10
C LEU A 129 6.89 6.02 3.87
N MET A 130 7.21 5.44 2.72
CA MET A 130 6.56 5.77 1.45
C MET A 130 5.38 4.84 1.17
N ASP A 131 4.17 5.37 1.31
CA ASP A 131 2.92 4.65 1.04
C ASP A 131 2.60 4.60 -0.47
N ASP A 132 2.25 3.42 -0.98
CA ASP A 132 2.11 3.11 -2.42
C ASP A 132 3.41 3.40 -3.19
N GLY A 133 4.53 2.92 -2.65
CA GLY A 133 5.88 3.22 -3.13
C GLY A 133 6.36 2.38 -4.32
N PHE A 134 5.79 1.20 -4.54
CA PHE A 134 6.37 0.22 -5.46
C PHE A 134 6.52 0.71 -6.91
N GLN A 135 5.51 1.42 -7.42
CA GLN A 135 5.54 2.06 -8.75
C GLN A 135 6.23 3.44 -8.73
N HIS A 136 6.43 4.04 -7.56
CA HIS A 136 7.06 5.36 -7.40
C HIS A 136 8.58 5.21 -7.33
N ARG A 137 9.20 5.01 -8.50
CA ARG A 137 10.64 4.73 -8.62
C ARG A 137 11.54 5.97 -8.70
N ARG A 138 10.96 7.19 -8.69
CA ARG A 138 11.72 8.46 -8.71
C ARG A 138 12.41 8.75 -7.38
N LEU A 139 11.81 8.33 -6.27
CA LEU A 139 12.44 8.37 -4.95
C LEU A 139 13.18 7.04 -4.72
N HIS A 140 14.46 7.11 -4.43
CA HIS A 140 15.25 5.96 -4.00
C HIS A 140 14.65 5.39 -2.71
N ARG A 141 14.63 4.06 -2.62
CA ARG A 141 14.19 3.31 -1.44
C ARG A 141 15.34 2.44 -0.96
N ASP A 142 15.61 2.50 0.33
CA ASP A 142 16.62 1.68 0.99
C ASP A 142 16.05 0.31 1.35
N VAL A 143 14.72 0.23 1.54
CA VAL A 143 13.97 -1.03 1.64
C VAL A 143 12.68 -0.90 0.83
N ASP A 144 12.34 -1.89 0.01
CA ASP A 144 11.11 -1.99 -0.79
C ASP A 144 10.29 -3.21 -0.39
N LEU A 145 9.23 -2.97 0.38
CA LEU A 145 8.28 -3.98 0.83
C LEU A 145 7.07 -4.02 -0.09
N VAL A 146 6.71 -5.20 -0.56
CA VAL A 146 5.48 -5.43 -1.34
C VAL A 146 4.48 -6.27 -0.56
N LEU A 147 3.27 -5.74 -0.43
CA LEU A 147 2.16 -6.41 0.21
C LEU A 147 1.34 -7.20 -0.81
N ILE A 148 1.02 -8.44 -0.47
CA ILE A 148 0.13 -9.31 -1.23
C ILE A 148 -1.02 -9.76 -0.33
N ASP A 149 -2.25 -9.49 -0.76
CA ASP A 149 -3.45 -9.92 -0.05
C ASP A 149 -3.71 -11.41 -0.27
N ALA A 150 -3.66 -12.22 0.80
CA ALA A 150 -3.95 -13.66 0.73
C ALA A 150 -5.34 -13.97 0.19
N MET A 151 -6.33 -13.09 0.43
CA MET A 151 -7.70 -13.29 -0.02
C MET A 151 -7.85 -13.05 -1.53
N ARG A 152 -7.00 -12.19 -2.10
CA ARG A 152 -6.98 -11.87 -3.55
C ARG A 152 -5.57 -11.55 -4.04
N PRO A 153 -4.69 -12.56 -4.20
CA PRO A 153 -3.27 -12.33 -4.50
C PRO A 153 -3.01 -11.64 -5.83
N GLY A 154 -3.80 -11.97 -6.85
CA GLY A 154 -3.75 -11.35 -8.19
C GLY A 154 -2.44 -11.54 -8.96
N LEU A 155 -1.53 -12.42 -8.53
CA LEU A 155 -0.26 -12.68 -9.22
C LEU A 155 -0.44 -13.32 -10.60
N GLY A 156 -1.54 -14.06 -10.80
CA GLY A 156 -1.95 -14.61 -12.10
C GLY A 156 -2.86 -13.69 -12.91
N ASP A 157 -3.16 -12.48 -12.44
CA ASP A 157 -4.06 -11.57 -13.15
C ASP A 157 -3.41 -11.01 -14.41
N ARG A 158 -4.25 -10.45 -15.29
CA ARG A 158 -3.77 -9.63 -16.40
C ARG A 158 -3.42 -8.23 -15.91
N LEU A 159 -2.60 -7.54 -16.70
CA LEU A 159 -2.36 -6.12 -16.52
C LEU A 159 -3.64 -5.30 -16.71
N LEU A 160 -3.68 -4.14 -16.06
CA LEU A 160 -4.69 -3.13 -16.31
C LEU A 160 -4.73 -2.75 -17.80
N PRO A 161 -5.92 -2.49 -18.36
CA PRO A 161 -7.24 -2.60 -17.73
C PRO A 161 -7.88 -4.00 -17.84
N ALA A 162 -7.19 -4.99 -18.42
CA ALA A 162 -7.74 -6.34 -18.64
C ALA A 162 -7.76 -7.24 -17.38
N GLY A 163 -7.02 -6.86 -16.34
CA GLY A 163 -7.02 -7.46 -15.02
C GLY A 163 -6.62 -6.40 -13.98
N ARG A 164 -6.09 -6.83 -12.84
CA ARG A 164 -5.77 -5.92 -11.72
C ARG A 164 -4.28 -5.62 -11.58
N LEU A 165 -3.39 -6.32 -12.28
CA LEU A 165 -1.96 -6.04 -12.16
C LEU A 165 -1.63 -4.64 -12.65
N ARG A 166 -0.95 -3.85 -11.81
CA ARG A 166 -0.39 -2.54 -12.16
C ARG A 166 0.90 -2.69 -12.95
N GLU A 167 1.64 -3.76 -12.69
CA GLU A 167 2.87 -4.13 -13.40
C GLU A 167 2.97 -5.66 -13.51
N PRO A 168 3.77 -6.21 -14.45
CA PRO A 168 3.94 -7.66 -14.55
C PRO A 168 4.39 -8.28 -13.23
N ALA A 169 3.85 -9.45 -12.86
CA ALA A 169 4.19 -10.13 -11.61
C ALA A 169 5.70 -10.35 -11.44
N ALA A 170 6.43 -10.58 -12.54
CA ALA A 170 7.89 -10.70 -12.54
C ALA A 170 8.64 -9.46 -12.00
N ASN A 171 8.01 -8.28 -11.98
CA ASN A 171 8.62 -7.09 -11.38
C ASN A 171 8.69 -7.17 -9.86
N LEU A 172 8.01 -8.15 -9.24
CA LEU A 172 8.11 -8.44 -7.81
C LEU A 172 9.57 -8.72 -7.41
N ARG A 173 10.41 -9.25 -8.31
CA ARG A 173 11.87 -9.42 -8.13
C ARG A 173 12.63 -8.16 -7.69
N ARG A 174 12.04 -6.97 -7.87
CA ARG A 174 12.64 -5.69 -7.43
C ARG A 174 12.40 -5.37 -5.96
N ALA A 175 11.46 -6.06 -5.32
CA ALA A 175 11.17 -5.86 -3.91
C ALA A 175 12.26 -6.54 -3.08
N ASP A 176 12.63 -5.95 -1.95
CA ASP A 176 13.54 -6.59 -1.00
C ASP A 176 12.83 -7.69 -0.22
N ALA A 177 11.53 -7.50 0.04
CA ALA A 177 10.71 -8.50 0.70
C ALA A 177 9.24 -8.43 0.29
N VAL A 178 8.57 -9.58 0.42
CA VAL A 178 7.12 -9.71 0.23
C VAL A 178 6.48 -10.05 1.57
N VAL A 179 5.43 -9.33 1.93
CA VAL A 179 4.61 -9.62 3.11
C VAL A 179 3.21 -9.99 2.66
N VAL A 180 2.72 -11.12 3.13
CA VAL A 180 1.35 -11.55 2.85
C VAL A 180 0.42 -10.97 3.91
N THR A 181 -0.60 -10.23 3.50
CA THR A 181 -1.61 -9.64 4.39
C THR A 181 -2.92 -10.44 4.35
N ARG A 182 -3.78 -10.21 5.34
CA ARG A 182 -5.08 -10.91 5.51
C ARG A 182 -4.96 -12.44 5.49
N ALA A 183 -3.87 -12.95 6.06
CA ALA A 183 -3.62 -14.37 6.14
C ALA A 183 -3.85 -14.89 7.56
N ASP A 184 -4.85 -15.73 7.75
CA ASP A 184 -5.03 -16.46 9.02
C ASP A 184 -4.12 -17.69 9.13
N ARG A 185 -3.55 -18.15 8.00
CA ARG A 185 -2.61 -19.27 7.91
C ARG A 185 -1.69 -19.12 6.71
N VAL A 186 -0.58 -19.85 6.73
CA VAL A 186 0.31 -19.99 5.57
C VAL A 186 -0.39 -20.80 4.48
N ASP A 187 -0.47 -20.24 3.28
CA ASP A 187 -0.96 -20.91 2.08
C ASP A 187 0.24 -21.31 1.20
N ARG A 188 0.48 -22.62 1.07
CA ARG A 188 1.63 -23.16 0.32
C ARG A 188 1.55 -22.89 -1.18
N ALA A 189 0.35 -22.81 -1.76
CA ALA A 189 0.20 -22.50 -3.18
C ALA A 189 0.55 -21.03 -3.44
N LEU A 190 0.10 -20.13 -2.55
CA LEU A 190 0.47 -18.72 -2.62
C LEU A 190 1.96 -18.49 -2.33
N GLU A 191 2.53 -19.21 -1.35
CA GLU A 191 3.98 -19.18 -1.07
C GLU A 191 4.79 -19.53 -2.33
N ALA A 192 4.44 -20.64 -3.00
CA ALA A 192 5.08 -21.05 -4.24
C ALA A 192 4.91 -20.02 -5.36
N ALA A 193 3.70 -19.47 -5.54
CA ALA A 193 3.45 -18.44 -6.55
C ALA A 193 4.25 -17.15 -6.30
N ILE A 194 4.47 -16.79 -5.03
CA ILE A 194 5.32 -15.66 -4.66
C ILE A 194 6.78 -16.01 -4.93
N ALA A 195 7.25 -17.20 -4.56
CA ALA A 195 8.61 -17.64 -4.83
C ALA A 195 8.92 -17.64 -6.34
N ASP A 196 7.98 -18.07 -7.18
CA ASP A 196 8.14 -18.04 -8.65
C ASP A 196 8.25 -16.61 -9.19
N ALA A 197 7.46 -15.68 -8.65
CA ALA A 197 7.40 -14.29 -9.11
C ALA A 197 8.52 -13.40 -8.55
N HIS A 198 8.87 -13.57 -7.26
CA HIS A 198 9.85 -12.77 -6.52
C HIS A 198 11.25 -13.37 -6.55
N GLY A 199 11.36 -14.69 -6.46
CA GLY A 199 12.62 -15.45 -6.34
C GLY A 199 12.89 -15.98 -4.94
N VAL A 200 12.21 -15.48 -3.90
CA VAL A 200 12.23 -16.07 -2.55
C VAL A 200 10.83 -16.19 -1.96
N THR A 201 10.70 -16.97 -0.89
CA THR A 201 9.46 -17.10 -0.13
C THR A 201 9.10 -15.78 0.58
N PRO A 202 7.83 -15.55 0.92
CA PRO A 202 7.41 -14.36 1.66
C PRO A 202 8.17 -14.23 2.98
N LEU A 203 8.50 -13.00 3.36
CA LEU A 203 9.15 -12.68 4.62
C LEU A 203 8.23 -12.94 5.82
N ALA A 204 6.95 -12.62 5.68
CA ALA A 204 5.98 -12.73 6.76
C ALA A 204 4.55 -12.94 6.26
N TRP A 205 3.73 -13.51 7.14
CA TRP A 205 2.29 -13.68 6.96
C TRP A 205 1.57 -12.94 8.09
N CYS A 206 0.72 -11.98 7.72
CA CYS A 206 0.06 -11.07 8.65
C CYS A 206 -1.44 -11.34 8.69
N ALA A 207 -1.92 -11.70 9.89
CA ALA A 207 -3.34 -11.73 10.20
C ALA A 207 -3.83 -10.34 10.61
N HIS A 208 -5.06 -9.99 10.23
CA HIS A 208 -5.70 -8.76 10.69
C HIS A 208 -6.61 -9.10 11.87
N ARG A 209 -6.53 -8.30 12.93
CA ARG A 209 -7.36 -8.44 14.13
C ARG A 209 -8.01 -7.10 14.43
N TRP A 210 -9.26 -7.15 14.86
CA TRP A 210 -9.96 -5.97 15.35
C TRP A 210 -9.34 -5.54 16.68
N ARG A 211 -8.89 -4.28 16.78
CA ARG A 211 -8.35 -3.71 18.03
C ARG A 211 -9.45 -3.15 18.94
N GLY A 212 -10.59 -2.78 18.37
CA GLY A 212 -11.71 -2.17 19.07
C GLY A 212 -12.80 -1.76 18.09
N LEU A 213 -13.81 -1.07 18.62
CA LEU A 213 -14.98 -0.58 17.91
C LEU A 213 -15.05 0.93 18.12
N GLU A 214 -15.39 1.65 17.07
CA GLU A 214 -15.80 3.05 17.18
C GLU A 214 -17.32 3.07 17.03
N ILE A 215 -18.01 3.45 18.11
CA ILE A 215 -19.46 3.56 18.15
C ILE A 215 -19.82 5.02 17.95
N ILE A 216 -20.64 5.25 16.92
CA ILE A 216 -21.13 6.57 16.55
C ILE A 216 -22.65 6.57 16.79
N ASP A 217 -23.11 7.34 17.75
CA ASP A 217 -24.52 7.53 18.10
C ASP A 217 -24.85 9.01 18.32
N ALA A 218 -26.05 9.30 18.84
CA ALA A 218 -26.52 10.67 19.03
C ALA A 218 -25.70 11.43 20.08
N GLU A 219 -25.06 10.69 20.98
CA GLU A 219 -24.22 11.17 22.07
C GLU A 219 -22.78 11.46 21.62
N GLY A 220 -22.41 11.02 20.41
CA GLY A 220 -21.14 11.31 19.76
C GLY A 220 -20.38 10.06 19.34
N VAL A 221 -19.04 10.14 19.43
CA VAL A 221 -18.14 9.04 19.05
C VAL A 221 -17.47 8.51 20.32
N ARG A 222 -17.64 7.22 20.61
CA ARG A 222 -16.91 6.52 21.69
C ARG A 222 -16.19 5.29 21.17
N ARG A 223 -15.16 4.87 21.90
CA ARG A 223 -14.38 3.66 21.60
C ARG A 223 -14.70 2.57 22.61
N GLU A 224 -14.94 1.36 22.11
CA GLU A 224 -15.25 0.18 22.91
C GLU A 224 -14.33 -0.98 22.51
N PRO A 225 -14.05 -1.95 23.41
CA PRO A 225 -13.36 -3.17 23.04
C PRO A 225 -14.22 -4.03 22.12
N VAL A 226 -13.61 -4.95 21.37
CA VAL A 226 -14.33 -5.91 20.52
C VAL A 226 -15.31 -6.76 21.33
N ALA A 227 -14.96 -7.08 22.57
CA ALA A 227 -15.82 -7.80 23.53
C ALA A 227 -17.15 -7.09 23.80
N TRP A 228 -17.27 -5.80 23.50
CA TRP A 228 -18.55 -5.10 23.56
C TRP A 228 -19.59 -5.72 22.62
N LEU A 229 -19.21 -6.44 21.56
CA LEU A 229 -20.18 -7.17 20.72
C LEU A 229 -20.68 -8.47 21.34
N GLU A 230 -20.06 -8.97 22.41
CA GLU A 230 -20.45 -10.24 23.03
C GLU A 230 -21.90 -10.16 23.53
N GLY A 231 -22.68 -11.18 23.16
CA GLY A 231 -24.10 -11.27 23.51
C GLY A 231 -25.02 -10.30 22.77
N ARG A 232 -24.51 -9.49 21.82
CA ARG A 232 -25.32 -8.53 21.06
C ARG A 232 -25.61 -9.03 19.64
N ALA A 233 -26.84 -8.84 19.19
CA ALA A 233 -27.21 -9.03 17.79
C ALA A 233 -26.87 -7.77 17.00
N VAL A 234 -26.13 -7.90 15.90
CA VAL A 234 -25.73 -6.78 15.05
C VAL A 234 -26.13 -7.01 13.60
N VAL A 235 -26.49 -5.91 12.92
CA VAL A 235 -26.72 -5.89 11.48
C VAL A 235 -25.53 -5.21 10.82
N THR A 236 -24.87 -5.91 9.90
CA THR A 236 -23.72 -5.37 9.17
C THR A 236 -24.15 -4.78 7.83
N ARG A 237 -23.71 -3.56 7.54
CA ARG A 237 -23.84 -2.94 6.22
C ARG A 237 -22.47 -2.46 5.76
N PHE A 238 -22.07 -2.86 4.55
CA PHE A 238 -20.79 -2.46 3.96
C PHE A 238 -21.01 -1.38 2.90
N GLY A 239 -20.26 -0.27 3.00
CA GLY A 239 -20.33 0.86 2.06
C GLY A 239 -19.27 0.84 0.95
N VAL A 240 -18.36 -0.14 0.98
CA VAL A 240 -17.25 -0.29 0.02
C VAL A 240 -17.14 -1.77 -0.38
N GLY A 241 -16.93 -2.04 -1.67
CA GLY A 241 -16.86 -3.41 -2.20
C GLY A 241 -15.56 -4.14 -1.82
N ASN A 242 -15.70 -5.43 -1.46
CA ASN A 242 -14.60 -6.36 -1.19
C ASN A 242 -13.81 -6.75 -2.45
#